data_AF-A0A9N9N6K2-F1
#
_entry.id   AF-A0A9N9N6K2-F1
#
_cell.length_a   1.000
_cell.length_b   1.000
_cell.length_c   1.000
_cell.angle_alpha   90.00
_cell.angle_beta   90.00
_cell.angle_gamma   90.00
#
_symmetry.space_group_name_H-M   'P 1'
#
loop_
_entity.id
_entity.type
_entity.pdbx_description
1 polymer ?
#
loop_
_entity_poly.entity_id
_entity_poly.type
_entity_poly.pdbx_seq_one_letter_code
_entity_poly.pdbx_strand_id
1 'polypeptide(L)'
;DLKAKIISIQAEQERLNLVLSEYIDEPLLVLVDQAIKSYDEALQNLTNQLIEAFNLPDPTKHQLFNETSQNTDLGFQNLFECYDHGIKRLQDIYKQDIEKSEIRNTTGCRAQNVVVDTYLQ
;
A
#
# COMPACT_ATOMS: atom_id res chain seq x y z
N ASP A 1 24.42 5.98 13.47
CA ASP A 1 24.15 7.40 13.19
C ASP A 1 22.94 7.55 12.26
N LEU A 2 21.74 7.33 12.79
CA LEU A 2 20.48 7.39 12.05
C LEU A 2 19.84 8.79 12.17
N LYS A 3 20.03 9.42 13.33
CA LYS A 3 19.57 10.77 13.62
C LYS A 3 20.20 11.80 12.68
N ALA A 4 21.52 11.75 12.43
CA ALA A 4 22.15 12.68 11.50
C ALA A 4 21.64 12.50 10.06
N LYS A 5 21.37 11.27 9.63
CA LYS A 5 20.77 10.99 8.31
C LYS A 5 19.36 11.55 8.20
N ILE A 6 18.52 11.37 9.23
CA ILE A 6 17.17 11.92 9.26
C ILE A 6 17.23 13.46 9.18
N ILE A 7 18.09 14.10 9.97
CA ILE A 7 18.26 15.56 9.96
C ILE A 7 18.73 16.05 8.60
N SER A 8 19.68 15.35 7.96
CA SER A 8 20.16 15.70 6.62
C SER A 8 19.08 15.59 5.54
N ILE A 9 18.21 14.58 5.63
CA ILE A 9 17.09 14.39 4.68
C ILE A 9 16.04 15.49 4.90
N GLN A 10 15.72 15.81 6.16
CA GLN A 10 14.80 16.89 6.50
C GLN A 10 15.29 18.24 6.00
N ALA A 11 16.57 18.55 6.19
CA ALA A 11 17.17 19.80 5.69
C ALA A 11 17.12 19.90 4.15
N GLU A 12 17.34 18.78 3.43
CA GLU A 12 17.23 18.78 1.96
C GLU A 12 15.77 18.91 1.50
N GLN A 13 14.82 18.31 2.22
CA GLN A 13 13.39 18.45 1.96
C GLN A 13 12.94 19.91 2.14
N GLU A 14 13.36 20.57 3.22
CA GLU A 14 13.08 21.99 3.47
C GLU A 14 13.68 22.90 2.38
N ARG A 15 14.92 22.60 1.96
CA ARG A 15 15.59 23.33 0.86
C ARG A 15 14.82 23.19 -0.46
N LEU A 16 14.38 21.99 -0.80
CA LEU A 16 13.60 21.73 -2.01
C LEU A 16 12.23 22.42 -1.95
N ASN A 17 11.55 22.39 -0.80
CA ASN A 17 10.27 23.07 -0.61
C ASN A 17 10.40 24.59 -0.80
N LEU A 18 11.47 25.21 -0.29
CA LEU A 18 11.75 26.64 -0.48
C LEU A 18 11.94 26.97 -1.97
N VAL A 19 12.76 26.20 -2.67
CA VAL A 19 13.00 26.39 -4.12
C VAL A 19 11.72 26.21 -4.94
N LEU A 20 10.89 25.23 -4.57
CA LEU A 20 9.59 25.01 -5.22
C LEU A 20 8.63 26.16 -4.93
N SER A 21 8.61 26.71 -3.72
CA SER A 21 7.76 27.86 -3.38
C SER A 21 8.13 29.17 -4.09
N GLU A 22 9.38 29.30 -4.52
CA GLU A 22 9.83 30.45 -5.32
C GLU A 22 9.44 30.30 -6.81
N TYR A 23 9.29 29.06 -7.29
CA TYR A 23 9.07 28.75 -8.71
C TYR A 23 7.62 28.38 -9.05
N ILE A 24 6.85 27.94 -8.05
CA ILE A 24 5.47 27.48 -8.18
C ILE A 24 4.58 28.49 -7.46
N ASP A 25 3.64 29.11 -8.20
CA ASP A 25 2.66 30.03 -7.60
C ASP A 25 1.93 29.36 -6.42
N GLU A 26 1.75 30.09 -5.32
CA GLU A 26 1.11 29.67 -4.07
C GLU A 26 -0.19 28.83 -4.25
N PRO A 27 -1.08 29.11 -5.22
CA PRO A 27 -2.26 28.29 -5.50
C PRO A 27 -1.95 26.85 -5.94
N LEU A 28 -0.83 26.62 -6.63
CA LEU A 28 -0.44 25.29 -7.10
C LEU A 28 0.09 24.41 -5.95
N LEU A 29 0.80 25.00 -4.98
CA LEU A 29 1.20 24.31 -3.75
C LEU A 29 -0.02 23.86 -2.93
N VAL A 30 -1.02 24.73 -2.78
CA VAL A 30 -2.28 24.39 -2.10
C VAL A 30 -3.02 23.25 -2.81
N LEU A 31 -3.03 23.24 -4.15
CA LEU A 31 -3.65 22.16 -4.92
C LEU A 31 -2.92 20.82 -4.77
N VAL A 32 -1.59 20.83 -4.75
CA VAL A 32 -0.78 19.63 -4.49
C VAL A 32 -1.03 19.10 -3.07
N ASP A 33 -1.03 19.97 -2.06
CA ASP A 33 -1.32 19.58 -0.68
C ASP A 33 -2.74 19.04 -0.51
N GLN A 34 -3.73 19.64 -1.19
CA GLN A 34 -5.10 19.16 -1.21
C GLN A 34 -5.22 17.81 -1.93
N ALA A 35 -4.50 17.61 -3.04
CA ALA A 35 -4.48 16.35 -3.76
C ALA A 35 -3.82 15.24 -2.92
N ILE A 36 -2.74 15.54 -2.20
CA ILE A 36 -2.08 14.61 -1.27
C ILE A 36 -3.03 14.24 -0.12
N LYS A 37 -3.67 15.23 0.51
CA LYS A 37 -4.66 14.98 1.57
C LYS A 37 -5.83 14.14 1.08
N SER A 38 -6.35 14.45 -0.11
CA SER A 38 -7.44 13.69 -0.71
C SER A 38 -7.02 12.25 -1.04
N TYR A 39 -5.78 12.04 -1.47
CA TYR A 39 -5.22 10.71 -1.69
C TYR A 39 -5.10 9.90 -0.39
N ASP A 40 -4.56 10.53 0.67
CA ASP A 40 -4.43 9.89 1.99
C ASP A 40 -5.81 9.51 2.55
N GLU A 41 -6.79 10.40 2.45
CA GLU A 41 -8.17 10.14 2.85
C GLU A 41 -8.81 9.00 2.05
N ALA A 42 -8.62 8.98 0.73
CA ALA A 42 -9.15 7.92 -0.13
C ALA A 42 -8.53 6.55 0.19
N LEU A 43 -7.20 6.51 0.38
CA LEU A 43 -6.48 5.30 0.75
C LEU A 43 -6.90 4.79 2.13
N GLN A 44 -7.06 5.71 3.09
CA GLN A 44 -7.50 5.38 4.43
C GLN A 44 -8.95 4.86 4.44
N ASN A 45 -9.84 5.46 3.66
CA ASN A 45 -11.20 4.99 3.48
C ASN A 45 -11.23 3.57 2.87
N LEU A 46 -10.47 3.33 1.81
CA LEU A 46 -10.34 2.01 1.20
C LEU A 46 -9.81 0.97 2.20
N THR A 47 -8.80 1.33 2.98
CA THR A 47 -8.24 0.46 4.03
C THR A 47 -9.30 0.07 5.05
N ASN A 48 -10.11 1.04 5.50
CA ASN A 48 -11.20 0.78 6.44
C ASN A 48 -12.26 -0.15 5.85
N GLN A 49 -12.65 0.05 4.59
CA GLN A 49 -13.61 -0.82 3.89
C GLN A 49 -13.08 -2.24 3.71
N LEU A 50 -11.78 -2.39 3.42
CA LEU A 50 -11.14 -3.71 3.35
C LEU A 50 -11.15 -4.40 4.72
N ILE A 51 -10.81 -3.68 5.79
CA ILE A 51 -10.86 -4.23 7.15
C ILE A 51 -12.28 -4.68 7.50
N GLU A 52 -13.29 -3.86 7.19
CA GLU A 52 -14.69 -4.21 7.43
C GLU A 52 -15.09 -5.46 6.64
N ALA A 53 -14.80 -5.49 5.33
CA ALA A 53 -15.12 -6.60 4.44
C ALA A 53 -14.55 -7.93 4.95
N PHE A 54 -13.25 -7.96 5.30
CA PHE A 54 -12.59 -9.19 5.74
C PHE A 54 -13.01 -9.65 7.14
N ASN A 55 -13.63 -8.78 7.95
CA ASN A 55 -14.17 -9.14 9.26
C ASN A 55 -15.63 -9.62 9.21
N LEU A 56 -16.30 -9.56 8.06
CA LEU A 56 -17.66 -10.11 7.93
C LEU A 56 -17.66 -11.64 7.99
N PRO A 57 -18.76 -12.27 8.45
CA PRO A 57 -18.93 -13.71 8.37
C PRO A 57 -18.85 -14.25 6.93
N ASP A 58 -19.23 -13.41 5.97
CA ASP A 58 -19.10 -13.65 4.53
C ASP A 58 -18.51 -12.40 3.85
N PRO A 59 -17.18 -12.36 3.66
CA PRO A 59 -16.50 -11.19 3.10
C PRO A 59 -16.93 -10.83 1.68
N THR A 60 -17.41 -11.81 0.91
CA THR A 60 -17.79 -11.64 -0.50
C THR A 60 -19.00 -10.72 -0.69
N LYS A 61 -19.80 -10.53 0.37
CA LYS A 61 -21.02 -9.71 0.36
C LYS A 61 -20.78 -8.22 0.59
N HIS A 62 -19.55 -7.82 0.90
CA HIS A 62 -19.24 -6.42 1.13
C HIS A 62 -19.38 -5.60 -0.16
N GLN A 63 -19.91 -4.37 -0.06
CA GLN A 63 -20.19 -3.54 -1.23
C GLN A 63 -18.96 -3.17 -2.06
N LEU A 64 -17.78 -3.16 -1.41
CA LEU A 64 -16.47 -3.00 -2.05
C LEU A 64 -16.27 -3.94 -3.26
N PHE A 65 -16.91 -5.10 -3.24
CA PHE A 65 -16.75 -6.14 -4.23
C PHE A 65 -17.83 -6.14 -5.33
N ASN A 66 -18.79 -5.20 -5.29
CA ASN A 66 -19.91 -5.18 -6.22
C ASN A 66 -19.54 -4.74 -7.65
N GLU A 67 -18.45 -3.97 -7.81
CA GLU A 67 -18.12 -3.30 -9.08
C GLU A 67 -16.97 -3.96 -9.85
N THR A 68 -16.91 -5.30 -9.87
CA THR A 68 -15.92 -6.00 -10.70
C THR A 68 -16.42 -7.33 -11.22
N SER A 69 -16.06 -7.64 -12.47
CA SER A 69 -16.30 -8.93 -13.11
C SER A 69 -15.36 -10.03 -12.62
N GLN A 70 -14.31 -9.68 -11.88
CA GLN A 70 -13.28 -10.61 -11.42
C GLN A 70 -13.64 -11.33 -10.11
N ASN A 71 -14.65 -10.85 -9.39
CA ASN A 71 -15.15 -11.45 -8.14
C ASN A 71 -16.01 -12.70 -8.39
N THR A 72 -15.47 -13.60 -9.20
CA THR A 72 -15.94 -14.98 -9.34
C THR A 72 -15.53 -15.78 -8.11
N ASP A 73 -16.12 -16.97 -7.91
CA ASP A 73 -15.72 -17.87 -6.82
C ASP A 73 -14.21 -18.14 -6.82
N LEU A 74 -13.62 -18.35 -8.01
CA LEU A 74 -12.17 -18.53 -8.19
C LEU A 74 -11.40 -17.24 -7.85
N GLY A 75 -11.93 -16.08 -8.23
CA GLY A 75 -11.32 -14.77 -7.93
C GLY A 75 -11.25 -14.52 -6.42
N PHE A 76 -12.35 -14.78 -5.70
CA PHE A 76 -12.38 -14.68 -4.25
C PHE A 76 -11.47 -15.71 -3.57
N GLN A 77 -11.46 -16.96 -4.05
CA GLN A 77 -10.54 -17.97 -3.54
C GLN A 77 -9.08 -17.49 -3.67
N ASN A 78 -8.68 -17.03 -4.85
CA ASN A 78 -7.32 -16.52 -5.09
C ASN A 78 -7.01 -15.31 -4.20
N LEU A 79 -7.97 -14.39 -4.02
CA LEU A 79 -7.82 -13.21 -3.17
C LEU A 79 -7.54 -13.60 -1.72
N PHE A 80 -8.35 -14.48 -1.14
CA PHE A 80 -8.18 -14.92 0.25
C PHE A 80 -6.90 -15.74 0.44
N GLU A 81 -6.57 -16.63 -0.50
CA GLU A 81 -5.31 -17.37 -0.48
C GLU A 81 -4.10 -16.42 -0.53
N CYS A 82 -4.14 -15.38 -1.38
CA CYS A 82 -3.08 -14.38 -1.45
C CYS A 82 -2.95 -13.59 -0.15
N TYR A 83 -4.07 -13.25 0.48
CA TYR A 83 -4.09 -12.55 1.78
C TYR A 83 -3.39 -13.37 2.88
N ASP A 84 -3.76 -14.65 2.99
CA ASP A 84 -3.15 -15.57 3.96
C ASP A 84 -1.66 -15.78 3.71
N HIS A 85 -1.24 -15.88 2.44
CA HIS A 85 0.18 -15.92 2.08
C HIS A 85 0.90 -14.63 2.47
N GLY A 86 0.26 -13.47 2.27
CA GLY A 86 0.77 -12.16 2.67
C GLY A 86 1.02 -12.07 4.18
N ILE A 87 0.07 -12.53 5.00
CA ILE A 87 0.22 -12.57 6.47
C ILE A 87 1.44 -13.40 6.87
N LYS A 88 1.56 -14.62 6.35
CA LYS A 88 2.70 -15.51 6.65
C LYS A 88 4.01 -14.84 6.26
N ARG A 89 4.07 -14.21 5.08
CA ARG A 89 5.28 -13.52 4.63
C ARG A 89 5.66 -12.36 5.54
N LEU A 90 4.69 -11.56 6.01
CA LEU A 90 4.96 -10.47 6.94
C LEU A 90 5.52 -10.98 8.28
N GLN A 91 4.98 -12.09 8.78
CA GLN A 91 5.50 -12.75 9.99
C GLN A 91 6.93 -13.26 9.77
N ASP A 92 7.22 -13.88 8.63
CA ASP A 92 8.57 -14.35 8.29
C ASP A 92 9.56 -13.18 8.18
N ILE A 93 9.17 -12.07 7.55
CA ILE A 93 10.01 -10.87 7.46
C ILE A 93 10.32 -10.33 8.86
N TYR A 94 9.32 -10.28 9.74
CA TYR A 94 9.54 -9.84 11.12
C TYR A 94 10.58 -10.71 11.84
N LYS A 95 10.45 -12.04 11.76
CA LYS A 95 11.41 -12.97 12.39
C LYS A 95 12.81 -12.89 11.77
N GLN A 96 12.90 -12.72 10.45
CA GLN A 96 14.17 -12.71 9.72
C GLN A 96 14.92 -11.39 9.86
N ASP A 97 14.24 -10.26 9.61
CA ASP A 97 14.88 -8.95 9.48
C ASP A 97 14.88 -8.16 10.80
N ILE A 98 13.87 -8.36 11.66
CA ILE A 98 13.75 -7.65 12.94
C ILE A 98 14.30 -8.47 14.11
N GLU A 99 13.72 -9.65 14.37
CA GLU A 99 14.13 -10.51 15.48
C GLU A 99 15.47 -11.21 15.20
N LYS A 100 15.74 -11.50 13.92
CA LYS A 100 16.90 -12.29 13.45
C LYS A 100 16.94 -13.70 14.05
N SER A 101 15.77 -14.25 14.38
CA SER A 101 15.59 -15.61 14.89
C SER A 101 15.64 -16.66 13.78
N GLU A 102 15.36 -16.27 12.54
CA GLU A 102 15.37 -17.12 11.35
C GLU A 102 16.33 -16.58 10.27
N ILE A 103 16.86 -17.45 9.40
CA ILE A 103 17.74 -17.05 8.30
C ILE A 103 16.92 -16.29 7.25
N ARG A 104 17.44 -15.14 6.84
CA ARG A 104 16.84 -14.29 5.81
C ARG A 104 16.66 -15.04 4.49
N ASN A 105 15.42 -15.15 4.03
CA ASN A 105 15.09 -15.68 2.72
C ASN A 105 14.77 -14.54 1.74
N THR A 106 15.59 -14.40 0.70
CA THR A 106 15.44 -13.42 -0.38
C THR A 106 14.66 -13.95 -1.60
N THR A 107 14.32 -15.24 -1.60
CA THR A 107 13.61 -15.90 -2.70
C THR A 107 12.13 -15.49 -2.68
N GLY A 108 11.57 -15.16 -3.85
CA GLY A 108 10.13 -14.88 -3.98
C GLY A 108 9.72 -13.40 -3.97
N CYS A 109 10.64 -12.44 -3.82
CA CYS A 109 10.32 -10.99 -3.92
C CYS A 109 9.74 -10.54 -5.28
N ARG A 110 9.66 -11.43 -6.27
CA ARG A 110 9.08 -11.18 -7.60
C ARG A 110 7.99 -12.20 -7.98
N ALA A 111 7.60 -13.09 -7.06
CA ALA A 111 6.54 -14.05 -7.33
C ALA A 111 5.20 -13.32 -7.27
N GLN A 112 4.70 -12.91 -8.43
CA GLN A 112 3.35 -12.41 -8.59
C GLN A 112 2.44 -13.63 -8.77
N ASN A 113 1.75 -14.04 -7.71
CA ASN A 113 0.68 -15.03 -7.79
C ASN A 113 -0.64 -14.40 -8.28
N VAL A 114 -0.53 -13.27 -8.99
CA VAL A 114 -1.63 -12.49 -9.53
C VAL A 114 -1.42 -12.45 -11.03
N VAL A 115 -2.41 -12.92 -11.79
CA VAL A 115 -2.38 -12.82 -13.24
C VAL A 115 -2.60 -11.35 -13.59
N VAL A 116 -1.67 -10.75 -14.35
CA VAL A 116 -1.87 -9.42 -14.92
C VAL A 116 -3.02 -9.52 -15.90
N ASP A 117 -4.14 -8.85 -15.60
CA ASP A 117 -5.26 -8.79 -16.51
C ASP A 117 -4.89 -7.86 -17.67
N THR A 118 -4.59 -8.44 -18.83
CA THR A 118 -4.56 -7.69 -20.08
C THR A 118 -5.99 -7.49 -20.53
N TYR A 119 -6.58 -6.36 -20.17
CA TYR A 119 -7.75 -5.86 -20.86
C TYR A 119 -7.46 -5.87 -22.37
N LEU A 120 -8.19 -6.71 -23.12
CA LEU A 120 -8.33 -6.54 -24.55
C LEU A 120 -9.30 -5.37 -24.78
N GLN A 121 -8.74 -4.33 -25.42
CA GLN A 121 -9.33 -3.09 -25.96
C GLN A 121 -9.47 -1.89 -25.02
#